data_AF-A0A1I4C087-F1
#
_entry.id   AF-A0A1I4C087-F1
#
_cell.length_a   1.000
_cell.length_b   1.000
_cell.length_c   1.000
_cell.angle_alpha   90.00
_cell.angle_beta   90.00
_cell.angle_gamma   90.00
#
_symmetry.space_group_name_H-M   'P 1'
#
loop_
_entity.id
_entity.type
_entity.pdbx_description
1 polymer ?
#
loop_
_entity_poly.entity_id
_entity_poly.type
_entity_poly.pdbx_seq_one_letter_code
_entity_poly.pdbx_strand_id
1 'polypeptide(L)'
;MKKILALLMVGIMSLAPVSAYAATNNTAANTITFGRYEQDGNTANGMEPIEWIVVADDGSKKLLMSKYILENQAYLHDYANVPWETSDLRSWMNGTFYDTAFNDTEKAAIVTVTNSNPGSAAFFGGQGLDGGNDTSDKVFALSAYEAQAYLGASLADWNTNMQAKCTAYATMRGCWTHPSSGRGFWWLRTPGNAYGSWVATVQDHGGVVAHVGNNAGEGARPAIWVTY
;
A
#
# COMPACT_ATOMS: atom_id res chain seq x y z
N MET A 1 11.02 -4.13 -58.87
CA MET A 1 10.80 -5.04 -57.71
C MET A 1 10.94 -4.23 -56.44
N LYS A 2 9.90 -4.29 -55.61
CA LYS A 2 9.70 -3.55 -54.36
C LYS A 2 10.76 -3.95 -53.32
N LYS A 3 11.36 -2.97 -52.65
CA LYS A 3 11.76 -3.09 -51.24
C LYS A 3 11.37 -1.79 -50.54
N ILE A 4 10.23 -1.86 -49.86
CA ILE A 4 9.71 -0.82 -48.98
C ILE A 4 10.59 -0.85 -47.72
N LEU A 5 11.28 0.24 -47.44
CA LEU A 5 11.98 0.46 -46.18
C LEU A 5 10.91 0.82 -45.14
N ALA A 6 10.57 -0.13 -44.26
CA ALA A 6 9.74 0.15 -43.10
C ALA A 6 10.57 0.94 -42.09
N LEU A 7 10.24 2.21 -41.93
CA LEU A 7 10.77 3.09 -40.91
C LEU A 7 10.19 2.61 -39.55
N LEU A 8 10.98 1.91 -38.74
CA LEU A 8 10.65 1.70 -37.34
C LEU A 8 10.75 3.06 -36.63
N MET A 9 9.61 3.73 -36.46
CA MET A 9 9.45 4.74 -35.40
C MET A 9 9.57 4.01 -34.07
N VAL A 10 10.78 3.95 -33.52
CA VAL A 10 10.97 3.72 -32.09
C VAL A 10 10.39 4.95 -31.40
N GLY A 11 9.15 4.83 -30.94
CA GLY A 11 8.54 5.80 -30.05
C GLY A 11 9.36 5.80 -28.77
N ILE A 12 10.31 6.73 -28.67
CA ILE A 12 10.93 7.11 -27.42
C ILE A 12 9.80 7.71 -26.59
N MET A 13 9.15 6.89 -25.75
CA MET A 13 8.42 7.42 -24.61
C MET A 13 9.45 8.17 -23.78
N SER A 14 9.48 9.48 -23.95
CA SER A 14 10.16 10.36 -23.03
C SER A 14 9.59 10.08 -21.65
N LEU A 15 10.38 9.42 -20.81
CA LEU A 15 10.26 9.58 -19.36
C LEU A 15 10.42 11.07 -19.10
N ALA A 16 9.30 11.79 -19.07
CA ALA A 16 9.28 13.09 -18.44
C ALA A 16 9.80 12.86 -17.01
N PRO A 17 10.78 13.64 -16.53
CA PRO A 17 11.21 13.52 -15.16
C PRO A 17 9.97 13.76 -14.31
N VAL A 18 9.55 12.73 -13.57
CA VAL A 18 8.65 12.92 -12.44
C VAL A 18 9.42 13.89 -11.55
N SER A 19 9.02 15.16 -11.57
CA SER A 19 9.59 16.17 -10.69
C SER A 19 9.38 15.62 -9.28
N ALA A 20 10.47 15.17 -8.66
CA ALA A 20 10.49 14.82 -7.26
C ALA A 20 10.25 16.13 -6.49
N TYR A 21 8.98 16.48 -6.31
CA TYR A 21 8.59 17.35 -5.22
C TYR A 21 8.87 16.56 -3.96
N ALA A 22 10.08 16.71 -3.43
CA ALA A 22 10.36 16.39 -2.04
C ALA A 22 9.37 17.19 -1.21
N ALA A 23 8.29 16.54 -0.77
CA ALA A 23 7.34 17.11 0.17
C ALA A 23 8.14 17.47 1.43
N THR A 24 8.34 18.77 1.64
CA THR A 24 9.06 19.28 2.80
C THR A 24 8.28 18.94 4.07
N ASN A 25 9.00 18.38 5.03
CA ASN A 25 8.49 17.83 6.29
C ASN A 25 7.56 18.78 7.05
N ASN A 26 6.26 18.47 7.09
CA ASN A 26 5.39 18.75 8.23
C ASN A 26 4.22 17.75 8.27
N THR A 27 4.43 16.62 8.94
CA THR A 27 3.47 15.49 8.98
C THR A 27 2.13 15.80 9.66
N ALA A 28 2.00 16.96 10.33
CA ALA A 28 0.72 17.41 10.90
C ALA A 28 -0.15 18.23 9.92
N ALA A 29 0.43 18.80 8.85
CA ALA A 29 -0.28 19.72 7.94
C ALA A 29 -0.82 19.04 6.65
N ASN A 30 -0.46 17.77 6.40
CA ASN A 30 -0.77 17.05 5.14
C ASN A 30 -1.71 15.86 5.37
N THR A 31 -2.70 16.01 6.26
CA THR A 31 -3.75 14.99 6.46
C THR A 31 -5.07 15.42 5.86
N ILE A 32 -5.79 14.47 5.27
CA ILE A 32 -7.12 14.66 4.68
C ILE A 32 -8.07 13.64 5.30
N THR A 33 -9.31 14.04 5.55
CA THR A 33 -10.38 13.14 5.97
C THR A 33 -11.20 12.71 4.76
N PHE A 34 -11.35 11.40 4.55
CA PHE A 34 -12.07 10.84 3.41
C PHE A 34 -12.56 9.42 3.73
N GLY A 35 -13.85 9.13 3.55
CA GLY A 35 -14.43 7.87 4.00
C GLY A 35 -14.48 7.72 5.52
N ARG A 36 -15.09 6.62 5.97
CA ARG A 36 -15.29 6.29 7.38
C ARG A 36 -15.09 4.79 7.61
N TYR A 37 -14.43 4.38 8.68
CA TYR A 37 -14.27 2.97 9.03
C TYR A 37 -14.30 2.81 10.55
N GLU A 38 -14.61 1.61 11.03
CA GLU A 38 -14.52 1.29 12.46
C GLU A 38 -13.06 1.35 12.92
N GLN A 39 -12.76 2.18 13.92
CA GLN A 39 -11.40 2.43 14.39
C GLN A 39 -11.28 2.40 15.92
N ASP A 40 -12.35 2.63 16.67
CA ASP A 40 -12.31 2.63 18.13
C ASP A 40 -12.74 1.30 18.79
N GLY A 41 -13.39 0.41 18.03
CA GLY A 41 -13.87 -0.89 18.50
C GLY A 41 -15.28 -0.88 19.07
N ASN A 42 -15.98 0.26 19.02
CA ASN A 42 -17.33 0.44 19.52
C ASN A 42 -18.33 0.60 18.38
N THR A 43 -18.68 -0.49 17.72
CA THR A 43 -19.66 -0.52 16.61
C THR A 43 -21.04 0.13 16.90
N ALA A 44 -21.38 0.44 18.16
CA ALA A 44 -22.60 1.14 18.54
C ALA A 44 -22.58 2.67 18.32
N ASN A 45 -21.42 3.31 18.17
CA ASN A 45 -21.31 4.75 17.91
C ASN A 45 -21.17 5.10 16.42
N GLY A 46 -21.04 4.08 15.56
CA GLY A 46 -20.88 4.19 14.12
C GLY A 46 -19.47 4.57 13.69
N MET A 47 -19.12 4.24 12.45
CA MET A 47 -17.74 4.35 11.93
C MET A 47 -17.12 5.76 12.05
N GLU A 48 -15.83 5.82 12.39
CA GLU A 48 -15.04 7.05 12.49
C GLU A 48 -14.53 7.53 11.12
N PRO A 49 -14.38 8.85 10.90
CA PRO A 49 -13.70 9.35 9.70
C PRO A 49 -12.27 8.83 9.60
N ILE A 50 -11.86 8.43 8.40
CA ILE A 50 -10.49 7.95 8.17
C ILE A 50 -9.59 9.16 7.89
N GLU A 51 -8.52 9.27 8.66
CA GLU A 51 -7.43 10.22 8.37
C GLU A 51 -6.42 9.58 7.39
N TRP A 52 -6.08 10.31 6.34
CA TRP A 52 -5.12 9.91 5.33
C TRP A 52 -3.95 10.87 5.28
N ILE A 53 -2.74 10.36 5.08
CA ILE A 53 -1.59 11.18 4.71
C ILE A 53 -1.52 11.30 3.18
N VAL A 54 -1.20 12.50 2.68
CA VAL A 54 -0.91 12.71 1.25
C VAL A 54 0.53 12.28 0.98
N VAL A 55 0.71 11.24 0.17
CA VAL A 55 2.05 10.70 -0.14
C VAL A 55 2.57 11.13 -1.52
N ALA A 56 1.66 11.50 -2.44
CA ALA A 56 2.01 12.10 -3.72
C ALA A 56 0.87 12.99 -4.23
N ASP A 57 1.23 13.98 -5.06
CA ASP A 57 0.31 14.90 -5.71
C ASP A 57 0.86 15.20 -7.12
N ASP A 58 0.07 14.91 -8.15
CA ASP A 58 0.45 15.16 -9.55
C ASP A 58 -0.25 16.38 -10.17
N GLY A 59 -0.98 17.15 -9.37
CA GLY A 59 -1.75 18.31 -9.82
C GLY A 59 -3.16 17.99 -10.33
N SER A 60 -3.49 16.72 -10.55
CA SER A 60 -4.83 16.25 -10.95
C SER A 60 -5.46 15.25 -9.99
N LYS A 61 -4.62 14.50 -9.27
CA LYS A 61 -5.02 13.53 -8.27
C LYS A 61 -3.98 13.47 -7.15
N LYS A 62 -4.43 13.04 -5.97
CA LYS A 62 -3.58 12.80 -4.81
C LYS A 62 -3.54 11.32 -4.49
N LEU A 63 -2.35 10.81 -4.19
CA LEU A 63 -2.19 9.51 -3.57
C LEU A 63 -2.30 9.69 -2.07
N LEU A 64 -3.29 9.02 -1.49
CA LEU A 64 -3.55 8.99 -0.08
C LEU A 64 -3.16 7.62 0.47
N MET A 65 -2.58 7.59 1.67
CA MET A 65 -2.38 6.37 2.43
C MET A 65 -2.96 6.57 3.83
N SER A 66 -3.66 5.57 4.37
CA SER A 66 -4.26 5.71 5.70
C SER A 66 -3.19 6.05 6.72
N LYS A 67 -3.48 7.01 7.61
CA LYS A 67 -2.57 7.44 8.66
C LYS A 67 -2.28 6.31 9.65
N TYR A 68 -3.28 5.46 9.89
CA TYR A 68 -3.24 4.32 10.79
C TYR A 68 -3.35 2.99 10.05
N ILE A 69 -2.94 1.91 10.72
CA ILE A 69 -3.24 0.53 10.35
C ILE A 69 -4.69 0.27 10.80
N LEU A 70 -5.60 0.11 9.85
CA LEU A 70 -7.04 0.21 10.09
C LEU A 70 -7.66 -1.09 10.63
N GLU A 71 -7.16 -2.23 10.15
CA GLU A 71 -7.63 -3.54 10.59
C GLU A 71 -6.51 -4.59 10.50
N ASN A 72 -6.52 -5.58 11.39
CA ASN A 72 -5.68 -6.77 11.26
C ASN A 72 -6.22 -7.63 10.12
N GLN A 73 -5.42 -7.74 9.05
CA GLN A 73 -5.77 -8.51 7.85
C GLN A 73 -4.50 -9.20 7.37
N ALA A 74 -4.56 -10.52 7.26
CA ALA A 74 -3.49 -11.30 6.65
C ALA A 74 -3.40 -10.98 5.16
N TYR A 75 -2.20 -11.13 4.59
CA TYR A 75 -2.02 -11.03 3.15
C TYR A 75 -2.64 -12.22 2.41
N LEU A 76 -2.47 -13.41 2.98
CA LEU A 76 -2.93 -14.70 2.46
C LEU A 76 -3.33 -15.62 3.63
N HIS A 77 -4.33 -16.50 3.44
CA HIS A 77 -4.81 -17.39 4.50
C HIS A 77 -3.94 -18.65 4.69
N ASP A 78 -3.44 -19.23 3.62
CA ASP A 78 -2.60 -20.43 3.63
C ASP A 78 -1.16 -20.10 3.23
N TYR A 79 -0.19 -20.93 3.60
CA TYR A 79 1.24 -20.80 3.21
C TYR A 79 1.50 -20.98 1.69
N ALA A 80 0.52 -20.69 0.83
CA ALA A 80 0.62 -20.72 -0.61
C ALA A 80 1.46 -19.54 -1.13
N ASN A 81 2.09 -19.75 -2.29
CA ASN A 81 2.74 -18.67 -3.04
C ASN A 81 1.66 -17.88 -3.79
N VAL A 82 1.15 -16.82 -3.16
CA VAL A 82 0.04 -16.02 -3.68
C VAL A 82 0.57 -14.62 -4.03
N PRO A 83 0.59 -14.22 -5.31
CA PRO A 83 0.91 -12.84 -5.69
C PRO A 83 -0.21 -11.88 -5.28
N TRP A 84 0.06 -10.57 -5.39
CA TRP A 84 -0.91 -9.52 -5.04
C TRP A 84 -2.27 -9.72 -5.72
N GLU A 85 -2.27 -10.08 -7.00
CA GLU A 85 -3.45 -10.30 -7.84
C GLU A 85 -4.53 -11.16 -7.19
N THR A 86 -4.11 -12.23 -6.52
CA THR A 86 -4.98 -13.24 -5.91
C THR A 86 -4.92 -13.24 -4.39
N SER A 87 -4.33 -12.19 -3.77
CA SER A 87 -4.20 -12.10 -2.32
C SER A 87 -5.53 -11.79 -1.62
N ASP A 88 -5.69 -12.32 -0.40
CA ASP A 88 -6.87 -12.07 0.44
C ASP A 88 -6.94 -10.60 0.83
N LEU A 89 -5.78 -9.97 1.08
CA LEU A 89 -5.71 -8.55 1.40
C LEU A 89 -6.23 -7.68 0.25
N ARG A 90 -5.86 -7.97 -1.00
CA ARG A 90 -6.38 -7.24 -2.17
C ARG A 90 -7.88 -7.41 -2.30
N SER A 91 -8.38 -8.63 -2.11
CA SER A 91 -9.80 -8.96 -2.15
C SER A 91 -10.58 -8.16 -1.09
N TRP A 92 -10.09 -8.14 0.15
CA TRP A 92 -10.68 -7.35 1.24
C TRP A 92 -10.63 -5.84 0.93
N MET A 93 -9.49 -5.33 0.44
CA MET A 93 -9.31 -3.90 0.14
C MET A 93 -10.29 -3.41 -0.94
N ASN A 94 -10.45 -4.16 -2.03
CA ASN A 94 -11.30 -3.75 -3.16
C ASN A 94 -12.78 -4.18 -3.02
N GLY A 95 -13.08 -5.09 -2.09
CA GLY A 95 -14.44 -5.49 -1.75
C GLY A 95 -14.86 -4.87 -0.42
N THR A 96 -14.78 -5.65 0.66
CA THR A 96 -15.29 -5.31 1.98
C THR A 96 -14.90 -3.90 2.46
N PHE A 97 -13.61 -3.56 2.41
CA PHE A 97 -13.14 -2.25 2.85
C PHE A 97 -13.68 -1.14 1.95
N TYR A 98 -13.52 -1.24 0.63
CA TYR A 98 -14.02 -0.22 -0.31
C TYR A 98 -15.53 0.01 -0.17
N ASP A 99 -16.30 -1.07 0.01
CA ASP A 99 -17.76 -0.99 0.10
C ASP A 99 -18.25 -0.44 1.43
N THR A 100 -17.52 -0.70 2.51
CA THR A 100 -17.83 -0.21 3.85
C THR A 100 -17.36 1.23 4.03
N ALA A 101 -16.16 1.55 3.52
CA ALA A 101 -15.45 2.75 3.89
C ALA A 101 -15.92 4.01 3.16
N PHE A 102 -16.50 3.88 1.97
CA PHE A 102 -16.77 5.00 1.08
C PHE A 102 -18.24 5.02 0.65
N ASN A 103 -18.86 6.20 0.70
CA ASN A 103 -20.17 6.42 0.10
C ASN A 103 -20.08 6.61 -1.42
N ASP A 104 -21.22 6.70 -2.12
CA ASP A 104 -21.25 6.79 -3.58
C ASP A 104 -20.47 7.99 -4.15
N THR A 105 -20.53 9.15 -3.50
CA THR A 105 -19.79 10.36 -3.91
C THR A 105 -18.29 10.15 -3.75
N GLU A 106 -17.86 9.57 -2.63
CA GLU A 106 -16.45 9.25 -2.39
C GLU A 106 -15.95 8.17 -3.35
N LYS A 107 -16.75 7.12 -3.57
CA LYS A 107 -16.47 6.06 -4.55
C LYS A 107 -16.27 6.62 -5.96
N ALA A 108 -16.99 7.67 -6.34
CA ALA A 108 -16.85 8.35 -7.62
C ALA A 108 -15.55 9.17 -7.74
N ALA A 109 -14.99 9.66 -6.62
CA ALA A 109 -13.71 10.37 -6.60
C ALA A 109 -12.49 9.44 -6.56
N ILE A 110 -12.66 8.17 -6.16
CA ILE A 110 -11.59 7.17 -6.15
C ILE A 110 -11.27 6.71 -7.58
N VAL A 111 -10.03 6.90 -7.96
CA VAL A 111 -9.51 6.54 -9.29
C VAL A 111 -9.14 5.06 -9.29
N THR A 112 -9.63 4.34 -10.31
CA THR A 112 -9.11 3.00 -10.62
C THR A 112 -7.75 3.14 -11.29
N VAL A 113 -6.73 2.48 -10.76
CA VAL A 113 -5.35 2.55 -11.25
C VAL A 113 -4.83 1.19 -11.67
N THR A 114 -3.92 1.18 -12.64
CA THR A 114 -3.13 -0.01 -12.97
C THR A 114 -1.91 -0.05 -12.06
N ASN A 115 -1.87 -1.04 -11.16
CA ASN A 115 -0.74 -1.29 -10.28
C ASN A 115 0.20 -2.29 -10.93
N SER A 116 1.42 -1.85 -11.27
CA SER A 116 2.43 -2.76 -11.77
C SER A 116 3.04 -3.58 -10.63
N ASN A 117 3.11 -4.91 -10.78
CA ASN A 117 3.59 -5.84 -9.75
C ASN A 117 4.92 -6.50 -10.16
N PRO A 118 6.04 -5.75 -10.23
CA PRO A 118 7.33 -6.33 -10.56
C PRO A 118 7.80 -7.29 -9.46
N GLY A 119 8.65 -8.24 -9.85
CA GLY A 119 9.33 -9.12 -8.91
C GLY A 119 10.18 -8.36 -7.88
N SER A 120 10.42 -8.99 -6.73
CA SER A 120 11.00 -8.33 -5.56
C SER A 120 12.53 -8.35 -5.48
N ALA A 121 13.21 -9.03 -6.41
CA ALA A 121 14.65 -9.27 -6.33
C ALA A 121 15.49 -7.99 -6.32
N ALA A 122 15.10 -6.98 -7.10
CA ALA A 122 15.83 -5.71 -7.14
C ALA A 122 15.72 -4.95 -5.82
N PHE A 123 14.57 -5.02 -5.15
CA PHE A 123 14.39 -4.41 -3.84
C PHE A 123 15.18 -5.13 -2.74
N PHE A 124 15.18 -6.46 -2.75
CA PHE A 124 15.84 -7.28 -1.72
C PHE A 124 17.31 -7.63 -1.99
N GLY A 125 17.94 -7.03 -3.00
CA GLY A 125 19.38 -7.19 -3.24
C GLY A 125 19.79 -8.52 -3.91
N GLY A 126 18.90 -9.13 -4.70
CA GLY A 126 19.25 -10.21 -5.62
C GLY A 126 18.37 -11.47 -5.50
N GLN A 127 17.82 -11.76 -4.32
CA GLN A 127 16.81 -12.82 -4.16
C GLN A 127 15.41 -12.19 -4.12
N GLY A 128 14.47 -12.79 -4.84
CA GLY A 128 13.09 -12.34 -4.84
C GLY A 128 12.15 -13.29 -5.54
N LEU A 129 10.87 -12.97 -5.45
CA LEU A 129 9.77 -13.72 -6.01
C LEU A 129 9.15 -12.92 -7.16
N ASP A 130 8.45 -13.64 -8.04
CA ASP A 130 7.60 -13.01 -9.05
C ASP A 130 6.46 -12.23 -8.37
N GLY A 131 6.21 -11.00 -8.82
CA GLY A 131 5.13 -10.16 -8.31
C GLY A 131 3.76 -10.51 -8.90
N GLY A 132 3.71 -11.33 -9.95
CA GLY A 132 2.50 -11.67 -10.67
C GLY A 132 2.09 -10.60 -11.69
N ASN A 133 0.85 -10.67 -12.16
CA ASN A 133 0.39 -9.74 -13.19
C ASN A 133 0.10 -8.34 -12.64
N ASP A 134 0.12 -7.36 -13.53
CA ASP A 134 -0.44 -6.04 -13.25
C ASP A 134 -1.93 -6.15 -12.90
N THR A 135 -2.39 -5.33 -11.97
CA THR A 135 -3.77 -5.35 -11.45
C THR A 135 -4.45 -4.02 -11.68
N SER A 136 -5.78 -4.04 -11.75
CA SER A 136 -6.62 -2.83 -11.75
C SER A 136 -7.30 -2.71 -10.40
N ASP A 137 -6.92 -1.70 -9.62
CA ASP A 137 -7.34 -1.55 -8.23
C ASP A 137 -7.89 -0.15 -7.96
N LYS A 138 -8.85 -0.06 -7.05
CA LYS A 138 -9.31 1.20 -6.45
C LYS A 138 -8.65 1.45 -5.10
N VAL A 139 -8.43 0.38 -4.35
CA VAL A 139 -7.74 0.39 -3.05
C VAL A 139 -6.62 -0.62 -3.09
N PHE A 140 -5.43 -0.25 -2.62
CA PHE A 140 -4.26 -1.11 -2.70
C PHE A 140 -3.30 -0.86 -1.53
N ALA A 141 -2.41 -1.83 -1.27
CA ALA A 141 -1.22 -1.60 -0.47
C ALA A 141 -0.12 -1.03 -1.39
N LEU A 142 0.71 -0.10 -0.89
CA LEU A 142 1.88 0.33 -1.65
C LEU A 142 2.81 -0.86 -1.94
N SER A 143 3.49 -0.85 -3.07
CA SER A 143 4.67 -1.70 -3.30
C SER A 143 5.86 -1.18 -2.53
N ALA A 144 6.85 -2.03 -2.31
CA ALA A 144 8.14 -1.62 -1.75
C ALA A 144 8.84 -0.55 -2.61
N TYR A 145 8.65 -0.59 -3.92
CA TYR A 145 9.19 0.41 -4.85
C TYR A 145 8.47 1.76 -4.74
N GLU A 146 7.14 1.79 -4.65
CA GLU A 146 6.37 3.01 -4.40
C GLU A 146 6.69 3.57 -3.01
N ALA A 147 6.75 2.73 -1.98
CA ALA A 147 7.15 3.14 -0.64
C ALA A 147 8.58 3.69 -0.60
N GLN A 148 9.51 3.13 -1.38
CA GLN A 148 10.85 3.68 -1.53
C GLN A 148 10.82 5.06 -2.19
N ALA A 149 10.10 5.19 -3.31
CA ALA A 149 10.03 6.44 -4.07
C ALA A 149 9.36 7.58 -3.29
N TYR A 150 8.27 7.30 -2.58
CA TYR A 150 7.47 8.34 -1.92
C TYR A 150 7.85 8.56 -0.45
N LEU A 151 8.32 7.52 0.25
CA LEU A 151 8.52 7.55 1.70
C LEU A 151 9.96 7.20 2.12
N GLY A 152 10.84 6.92 1.16
CA GLY A 152 12.24 6.58 1.44
C GLY A 152 12.42 5.21 2.08
N ALA A 153 11.51 4.27 1.83
CA ALA A 153 11.62 2.91 2.36
C ALA A 153 12.95 2.23 1.96
N SER A 154 13.55 1.53 2.92
CA SER A 154 14.74 0.70 2.74
C SER A 154 14.66 -0.55 3.61
N LEU A 155 15.57 -1.49 3.37
CA LEU A 155 15.60 -2.77 4.07
C LEU A 155 16.09 -2.58 5.51
N ALA A 156 15.28 -3.01 6.48
CA ALA A 156 15.61 -3.05 7.91
C ALA A 156 16.11 -1.74 8.57
N ASP A 157 16.11 -0.60 7.85
CA ASP A 157 16.53 0.67 8.43
C ASP A 157 15.38 1.39 9.14
N TRP A 158 15.74 2.23 10.10
CA TRP A 158 14.79 3.12 10.75
C TRP A 158 14.23 4.14 9.76
N ASN A 159 12.89 4.20 9.62
CA ASN A 159 12.23 5.19 8.78
C ASN A 159 10.92 5.68 9.42
N THR A 160 10.91 6.92 9.89
CA THR A 160 9.74 7.51 10.56
C THR A 160 8.54 7.73 9.64
N ASN A 161 8.74 7.88 8.33
CA ASN A 161 7.65 8.08 7.37
C ASN A 161 6.85 6.79 7.12
N MET A 162 7.48 5.65 7.39
CA MET A 162 6.89 4.32 7.23
C MET A 162 6.20 3.80 8.51
N GLN A 163 6.40 4.47 9.64
CA GLN A 163 5.80 4.09 10.92
C GLN A 163 4.30 4.39 10.94
N ALA A 164 3.51 3.47 11.51
CA ALA A 164 2.07 3.64 11.70
C ALA A 164 1.60 2.95 12.98
N LYS A 165 0.59 3.54 13.64
CA LYS A 165 -0.08 2.93 14.78
C LYS A 165 -1.26 2.07 14.34
N CYS A 166 -1.53 0.98 15.05
CA CYS A 166 -2.81 0.28 14.92
C CYS A 166 -3.92 1.15 15.52
N THR A 167 -5.10 1.15 14.90
CA THR A 167 -6.33 1.63 15.53
C THR A 167 -6.68 0.74 16.73
N ALA A 168 -7.57 1.20 17.61
CA ALA A 168 -8.03 0.36 18.72
C ALA A 168 -8.79 -0.86 18.18
N TYR A 169 -9.60 -0.66 17.13
CA TYR A 169 -10.26 -1.74 16.39
C TYR A 169 -9.26 -2.76 15.85
N ALA A 170 -8.22 -2.33 15.12
CA ALA A 170 -7.20 -3.24 14.61
C ALA A 170 -6.52 -4.03 15.74
N THR A 171 -6.21 -3.37 16.85
CA THR A 171 -5.61 -4.00 18.04
C THR A 171 -6.53 -5.08 18.62
N MET A 172 -7.83 -4.80 18.77
CA MET A 172 -8.83 -5.77 19.23
C MET A 172 -8.96 -6.98 18.29
N ARG A 173 -8.66 -6.78 17.00
CA ARG A 173 -8.71 -7.82 15.96
C ARG A 173 -7.42 -8.64 15.87
N GLY A 174 -6.35 -8.28 16.60
CA GLY A 174 -5.10 -9.03 16.64
C GLY A 174 -3.87 -8.30 16.10
N CYS A 175 -4.00 -7.03 15.69
CA CYS A 175 -2.87 -6.22 15.21
C CYS A 175 -1.81 -6.17 16.31
N TRP A 176 -0.59 -6.62 15.98
CA TRP A 176 0.53 -6.54 16.89
C TRP A 176 0.89 -5.06 17.11
N THR A 177 1.07 -4.68 18.36
CA THR A 177 1.40 -3.30 18.75
C THR A 177 2.60 -3.26 19.67
N HIS A 178 3.61 -2.46 19.31
CA HIS A 178 4.75 -2.20 20.18
C HIS A 178 4.29 -1.49 21.46
N PRO A 179 4.58 -2.03 22.67
CA PRO A 179 3.97 -1.55 23.92
C PRO A 179 4.18 -0.07 24.22
N SER A 180 5.35 0.49 23.89
CA SER A 180 5.66 1.90 24.21
C SER A 180 5.22 2.90 23.15
N SER A 181 5.06 2.47 21.90
CA SER A 181 4.85 3.39 20.77
C SER A 181 3.48 3.23 20.11
N GLY A 182 2.80 2.11 20.35
CA GLY A 182 1.53 1.73 19.73
C GLY A 182 1.65 1.43 18.23
N ARG A 183 2.88 1.32 17.72
CA ARG A 183 3.15 1.07 16.30
C ARG A 183 2.99 -0.41 15.99
N GLY A 184 2.44 -0.71 14.82
CA GLY A 184 2.25 -2.08 14.36
C GLY A 184 3.02 -2.38 13.09
N PHE A 185 2.88 -3.62 12.64
CA PHE A 185 3.41 -4.07 11.37
C PHE A 185 2.32 -4.01 10.29
N TRP A 186 2.70 -3.70 9.05
CA TRP A 186 1.74 -3.60 7.95
C TRP A 186 2.32 -4.10 6.63
N TRP A 187 1.43 -4.60 5.77
CA TRP A 187 1.79 -5.25 4.50
C TRP A 187 2.05 -4.26 3.38
N LEU A 188 3.02 -4.59 2.53
CA LEU A 188 3.18 -4.04 1.18
C LEU A 188 2.68 -5.08 0.17
N ARG A 189 2.31 -4.64 -1.05
CA ARG A 189 1.88 -5.59 -2.10
C ARG A 189 3.03 -6.40 -2.72
N THR A 190 4.28 -5.97 -2.51
CA THR A 190 5.48 -6.64 -3.04
C THR A 190 5.70 -7.98 -2.34
N PRO A 191 5.98 -9.08 -3.07
CA PRO A 191 6.28 -10.35 -2.45
C PRO A 191 7.65 -10.33 -1.74
N GLY A 192 7.90 -11.30 -0.87
CA GLY A 192 9.12 -11.42 -0.07
C GLY A 192 10.35 -11.82 -0.88
N ASN A 193 11.44 -12.14 -0.18
CA ASN A 193 12.77 -12.29 -0.80
C ASN A 193 13.16 -13.72 -1.19
N ALA A 194 12.54 -14.78 -0.67
CA ALA A 194 13.03 -16.14 -0.90
C ALA A 194 11.98 -17.26 -0.87
N TYR A 195 10.98 -17.17 0.01
CA TYR A 195 9.98 -18.23 0.18
C TYR A 195 8.62 -17.78 -0.35
N GLY A 196 7.95 -18.61 -1.14
CA GLY A 196 6.72 -18.20 -1.85
C GLY A 196 5.63 -17.58 -0.98
N SER A 197 5.51 -17.97 0.29
CA SER A 197 4.54 -17.40 1.22
C SER A 197 4.99 -16.10 1.89
N TRP A 198 6.19 -15.58 1.59
CA TRP A 198 6.71 -14.38 2.22
C TRP A 198 6.28 -13.14 1.45
N VAL A 199 6.06 -12.06 2.18
CA VAL A 199 5.53 -10.79 1.69
C VAL A 199 6.33 -9.66 2.32
N ALA A 200 6.59 -8.60 1.56
CA ALA A 200 7.23 -7.41 2.08
C ALA A 200 6.37 -6.77 3.18
N THR A 201 6.97 -6.53 4.33
CA THR A 201 6.32 -6.07 5.56
C THR A 201 7.11 -4.91 6.12
N VAL A 202 6.39 -3.93 6.62
CA VAL A 202 6.96 -2.78 7.31
C VAL A 202 6.88 -3.03 8.80
N GLN A 203 8.03 -3.00 9.47
CA GLN A 203 8.09 -3.14 10.92
C GLN A 203 7.74 -1.84 11.65
N ASP A 204 7.65 -1.91 12.97
CA ASP A 204 7.28 -0.81 13.87
C ASP A 204 8.26 0.37 13.86
N HIS A 205 9.50 0.13 13.47
CA HIS A 205 10.51 1.15 13.25
C HIS A 205 10.53 1.69 11.81
N GLY A 206 9.72 1.13 10.92
CA GLY A 206 9.54 1.56 9.52
C GLY A 206 10.41 0.86 8.49
N GLY A 207 11.30 -0.03 8.91
CA GLY A 207 12.15 -0.82 8.01
C GLY A 207 11.35 -1.90 7.29
N VAL A 208 11.71 -2.16 6.03
CA VAL A 208 11.08 -3.23 5.23
C VAL A 208 11.83 -4.54 5.43
N VAL A 209 11.09 -5.60 5.67
CA VAL A 209 11.57 -7.00 5.71
C VAL A 209 10.62 -7.91 4.95
N ALA A 210 10.90 -9.21 4.92
CA ALA A 210 10.00 -10.21 4.37
C ALA A 210 9.51 -11.14 5.50
N HIS A 211 8.19 -11.20 5.71
CA HIS A 211 7.53 -12.07 6.69
C HIS A 211 6.54 -13.00 5.99
N VAL A 212 6.14 -14.08 6.66
CA VAL A 212 5.10 -14.98 6.13
C VAL A 212 3.76 -14.24 6.04
N GLY A 213 3.12 -14.21 4.87
CA GLY A 213 1.91 -13.46 4.59
C GLY A 213 0.64 -13.88 5.35
N ASN A 214 0.65 -15.04 6.02
CA ASN A 214 -0.43 -15.47 6.90
C ASN A 214 -0.16 -15.15 8.38
N ASN A 215 0.88 -14.37 8.67
CA ASN A 215 1.18 -13.98 10.02
C ASN A 215 0.03 -13.10 10.58
N ALA A 216 -0.31 -13.37 11.84
CA ALA A 216 -1.56 -12.90 12.43
C ALA A 216 -1.48 -11.50 13.03
N GLY A 217 -0.30 -10.85 13.03
CA GLY A 217 -0.07 -9.58 13.72
C GLY A 217 -0.06 -8.35 12.82
N GLU A 218 0.12 -8.54 11.52
CA GLU A 218 0.22 -7.47 10.54
C GLU A 218 -1.18 -6.97 10.14
N GLY A 219 -1.28 -5.68 9.83
CA GLY A 219 -2.55 -5.10 9.42
C GLY A 219 -2.52 -4.42 8.05
N ALA A 220 -3.72 -4.06 7.62
CA ALA A 220 -3.96 -3.33 6.40
C ALA A 220 -3.72 -1.83 6.61
N ARG A 221 -2.92 -1.24 5.72
CA ARG A 221 -2.75 0.20 5.57
C ARG A 221 -3.12 0.62 4.14
N PRO A 222 -4.42 0.84 3.86
CA PRO A 222 -4.88 1.09 2.51
C PRO A 222 -4.31 2.37 1.90
N ALA A 223 -4.14 2.37 0.59
CA ALA A 223 -3.84 3.53 -0.24
C ALA A 223 -4.86 3.66 -1.39
N ILE A 224 -5.15 4.91 -1.76
CA ILE A 224 -6.12 5.27 -2.81
C ILE A 224 -5.62 6.48 -3.60
N TRP A 225 -5.92 6.52 -4.90
CA TRP A 225 -5.82 7.75 -5.66
C TRP A 225 -7.18 8.44 -5.69
N VAL A 226 -7.22 9.75 -5.39
CA VAL A 226 -8.46 10.54 -5.43
C VAL A 226 -8.30 11.76 -6.32
N THR A 227 -9.33 12.06 -7.12
CA THR A 227 -9.47 13.35 -7.82
C THR A 227 -10.04 14.39 -6.86
N TYR A 228 -9.70 15.66 -7.07
CA TYR A 228 -10.18 16.78 -6.27
C TYR A 228 -10.65 17.94 -7.14
#